data_AF-A0A944XFE8-F1
#
_entry.id   AF-A0A944XFE8-F1
#
_cell.length_a   1.000
_cell.length_b   1.000
_cell.length_c   1.000
_cell.angle_alpha   90.00
_cell.angle_beta   90.00
_cell.angle_gamma   90.00
#
_symmetry.space_group_name_H-M   'P 1'
#
loop_
_entity.id
_entity.type
_entity.pdbx_description
1 polymer ?
#
loop_
_entity_poly.entity_id
_entity_poly.type
_entity_poly.pdbx_seq_one_letter_code
_entity_poly.pdbx_strand_id
1 'polypeptide(L)'
;MSKFKEQRVGILVDIQNMYYSARVLYQKKTNFKSILEAAVADRKLIRAIGYGIATEEKTEEKFFESLEKHGYEVKSKDLQIFKGGMKKGDWDVGISIDAIKLAKNLDVIVLVSGDGDYIPLVKYLQYNFGVRVEVMAFVESCSSQLIEEADDFTNLSEGDKFFVKDTPRKRTLKGKTSSQKASLNKKIKPAVTSKRTVRML
;
A
#
# COMPACT_ATOMS: atom_id res chain seq x y z
N MET A 1 -4.17 18.84 -13.45
CA MET A 1 -4.03 20.32 -13.28
C MET A 1 -2.56 20.73 -13.15
N SER A 2 -2.17 22.02 -13.25
CA SER A 2 -0.76 22.43 -13.07
C SER A 2 -0.31 22.34 -11.61
N LYS A 3 0.81 21.64 -11.36
CA LYS A 3 1.48 21.50 -10.04
C LYS A 3 2.70 22.42 -10.01
N PHE A 4 2.75 23.35 -9.06
CA PHE A 4 3.83 24.34 -8.96
C PHE A 4 4.77 24.00 -7.82
N LYS A 5 6.08 24.10 -8.08
CA LYS A 5 7.16 23.74 -7.13
C LYS A 5 7.02 24.36 -5.74
N GLU A 6 6.52 25.60 -5.68
CA GLU A 6 6.41 26.36 -4.43
C GLU A 6 5.18 26.00 -3.59
N GLN A 7 4.25 25.18 -4.11
CA GLN A 7 3.07 24.75 -3.36
C GLN A 7 3.48 23.94 -2.13
N ARG A 8 2.89 24.32 -1.00
CA ARG A 8 2.97 23.63 0.29
C ARG A 8 1.91 22.54 0.32
N VAL A 9 2.34 21.29 0.39
CA VAL A 9 1.47 20.11 0.28
C VAL A 9 1.35 19.40 1.62
N GLY A 10 0.10 19.14 2.03
CA GLY A 10 -0.21 18.18 3.09
C GLY A 10 -0.81 16.92 2.49
N ILE A 11 -0.42 15.75 3.00
CA ILE A 11 -0.90 14.45 2.52
C ILE A 11 -1.58 13.73 3.67
N LEU A 12 -2.80 13.28 3.46
CA LEU A 12 -3.63 12.60 4.45
C LEU A 12 -4.06 11.26 3.90
N VAL A 13 -3.60 10.17 4.52
CA VAL A 13 -3.78 8.82 3.99
C VAL A 13 -4.67 7.99 4.88
N ASP A 14 -5.83 7.60 4.37
CA ASP A 14 -6.64 6.55 4.97
C ASP A 14 -6.04 5.19 4.62
N ILE A 15 -5.25 4.64 5.56
CA ILE A 15 -4.53 3.38 5.35
C ILE A 15 -5.51 2.24 5.17
N GLN A 16 -6.62 2.24 5.91
CA GLN A 16 -7.60 1.17 5.84
C GLN A 16 -8.29 1.17 4.49
N ASN A 17 -8.80 2.32 4.04
CA ASN A 17 -9.44 2.43 2.73
C ASN A 17 -8.49 1.92 1.63
N MET A 18 -7.23 2.39 1.61
CA MET A 18 -6.23 1.94 0.65
C MET A 18 -5.88 0.45 0.77
N TYR A 19 -5.80 -0.08 1.99
CA TYR A 19 -5.51 -1.49 2.22
C TYR A 19 -6.65 -2.37 1.72
N TYR A 20 -7.90 -2.05 2.07
CA TYR A 20 -9.07 -2.82 1.65
C TYR A 20 -9.22 -2.80 0.13
N SER A 21 -9.13 -1.64 -0.51
CA SER A 21 -9.21 -1.52 -1.97
C SER A 21 -8.14 -2.35 -2.68
N ALA A 22 -6.86 -2.22 -2.29
CA ALA A 22 -5.79 -2.97 -2.95
C ALA A 22 -5.91 -4.49 -2.76
N ARG A 23 -6.34 -4.91 -1.57
CA ARG A 23 -6.51 -6.34 -1.24
C ARG A 23 -7.69 -6.97 -1.94
N VAL A 24 -8.85 -6.31 -1.93
CA VAL A 24 -10.08 -6.87 -2.49
C VAL A 24 -10.02 -6.86 -4.02
N LEU A 25 -9.58 -5.75 -4.62
CA LEU A 25 -9.62 -5.58 -6.07
C LEU A 25 -8.44 -6.27 -6.78
N TYR A 26 -7.24 -6.23 -6.18
CA TYR A 26 -6.02 -6.69 -6.87
C TYR A 26 -5.26 -7.78 -6.15
N GLN A 27 -5.67 -8.19 -4.94
CA GLN A 27 -4.95 -9.14 -4.08
C GLN A 27 -3.51 -8.71 -3.75
N LYS A 28 -3.19 -7.43 -3.93
CA LYS A 28 -1.85 -6.85 -3.74
C LYS A 28 -1.80 -5.96 -2.50
N LYS A 29 -0.60 -5.56 -2.09
CA LYS A 29 -0.40 -4.55 -1.04
C LYS A 29 -0.09 -3.20 -1.66
N THR A 30 -0.59 -2.14 -1.06
CA THR A 30 -0.31 -0.76 -1.46
C THR A 30 1.12 -0.37 -1.14
N ASN A 31 1.79 0.29 -2.09
CA ASN A 31 3.12 0.85 -1.93
C ASN A 31 3.02 2.33 -1.54
N PHE A 32 2.93 2.58 -0.23
CA PHE A 32 2.79 3.93 0.33
C PHE A 32 3.98 4.84 0.04
N LYS A 33 5.18 4.31 -0.18
CA LYS A 33 6.33 5.11 -0.60
C LYS A 33 6.09 5.74 -1.98
N SER A 34 5.65 4.95 -2.96
CA SER A 34 5.32 5.46 -4.29
C SER A 34 4.15 6.43 -4.28
N ILE A 35 3.17 6.22 -3.39
CA ILE A 35 2.06 7.17 -3.19
C ILE A 35 2.60 8.49 -2.67
N LEU A 36 3.45 8.47 -1.64
CA LEU A 36 4.06 9.68 -1.10
C LEU A 36 4.82 10.45 -2.18
N GLU A 37 5.68 9.78 -2.94
CA GLU A 37 6.46 10.39 -4.02
C GLU A 37 5.56 11.00 -5.10
N ALA A 38 4.49 10.30 -5.51
CA ALA A 38 3.55 10.80 -6.51
C ALA A 38 2.69 11.98 -5.99
N ALA A 39 2.28 11.92 -4.72
CA ALA A 39 1.50 12.95 -4.05
C ALA A 39 2.32 14.23 -3.86
N VAL A 40 3.60 14.11 -3.49
CA VAL A 40 4.50 15.26 -3.37
C VAL A 40 4.82 15.83 -4.76
N ALA A 41 5.14 14.97 -5.73
CA ALA A 41 5.75 15.36 -7.00
C ALA A 41 6.99 16.24 -6.75
N ASP A 42 7.10 17.41 -7.37
CA ASP A 42 8.21 18.36 -7.17
C ASP A 42 7.85 19.52 -6.22
N ARG A 43 6.92 19.30 -5.28
CA ARG A 43 6.39 20.35 -4.39
C ARG A 43 6.98 20.33 -2.99
N LYS A 44 6.70 21.36 -2.19
CA LYS A 44 7.16 21.45 -0.79
C LYS A 44 6.25 20.62 0.12
N LEU A 45 6.70 19.42 0.49
CA LEU A 45 6.01 18.61 1.50
C LEU A 45 6.08 19.29 2.87
N ILE A 46 4.92 19.59 3.46
CA ILE A 46 4.82 20.15 4.83
C ILE A 46 4.52 19.06 5.84
N ARG A 47 3.56 18.18 5.54
CA ARG A 47 3.21 17.01 6.38
C ARG A 47 2.67 15.89 5.52
N ALA A 48 3.01 14.65 5.89
CA ALA A 48 2.33 13.46 5.41
C ALA A 48 1.86 12.66 6.63
N ILE A 49 0.56 12.42 6.75
CA ILE A 49 -0.03 11.72 7.89
C ILE A 49 -0.73 10.46 7.40
N GLY A 50 -0.36 9.32 7.97
CA GLY A 50 -0.99 8.02 7.74
C GLY A 50 -1.88 7.61 8.91
N TYR A 51 -3.14 7.34 8.63
CA TYR A 51 -4.15 7.03 9.65
C TYR A 51 -4.46 5.53 9.62
N GLY A 52 -4.04 4.82 10.66
CA GLY A 52 -4.13 3.36 10.74
C GLY A 52 -4.87 2.88 11.98
N ILE A 53 -5.31 1.62 11.95
CA ILE A 53 -5.90 0.97 13.13
C ILE A 53 -4.93 -0.09 13.64
N ALA A 54 -4.66 -0.04 14.94
CA ALA A 54 -3.90 -1.04 15.65
C ALA A 54 -4.83 -2.14 16.14
N THR A 55 -4.44 -3.40 15.90
CA THR A 55 -5.14 -4.55 16.47
C THR A 55 -4.47 -4.97 17.78
N GLU A 56 -5.19 -5.71 18.64
CA GLU A 56 -4.65 -6.21 19.91
C GLU A 56 -3.41 -7.11 19.71
N GLU A 57 -3.36 -7.83 18.59
CA GLU A 57 -2.24 -8.70 18.20
C GLU A 57 -1.01 -7.92 17.71
N LYS A 58 -1.14 -6.59 17.52
CA LYS A 58 -0.06 -5.67 17.13
C LYS A 58 0.69 -6.08 15.87
N THR A 59 0.00 -6.75 14.95
CA THR A 59 0.63 -7.28 13.72
C THR A 59 1.07 -6.16 12.77
N GLU A 60 0.58 -4.94 12.99
CA GLU A 60 0.76 -3.76 12.16
C GLU A 60 1.99 -2.93 12.57
N GLU A 61 2.64 -3.19 13.71
CA GLU A 61 3.75 -2.36 14.22
C GLU A 61 4.88 -2.21 13.18
N LYS A 62 5.34 -3.31 12.59
CA LYS A 62 6.37 -3.28 11.53
C LYS A 62 5.94 -2.51 10.29
N PHE A 63 4.64 -2.51 10.00
CA PHE A 63 4.10 -1.77 8.87
C PHE A 63 4.07 -0.27 9.18
N PHE A 64 3.65 0.14 10.38
CA PHE A 64 3.72 1.54 10.81
C PHE A 64 5.15 2.06 10.90
N GLU A 65 6.08 1.31 11.48
CA GLU A 65 7.51 1.66 11.47
C GLU A 65 8.04 1.85 10.04
N SER A 66 7.58 1.02 9.10
CA SER A 66 7.93 1.16 7.70
C SER A 66 7.38 2.46 7.12
N LEU A 67 6.13 2.86 7.43
CA LEU A 67 5.58 4.14 6.97
C LEU A 67 6.36 5.34 7.53
N GLU A 68 6.72 5.30 8.82
CA GLU A 68 7.52 6.34 9.46
C GLU A 68 8.89 6.49 8.79
N LYS A 69 9.56 5.38 8.47
CA LYS A 69 10.82 5.38 7.72
C LYS A 69 10.69 5.98 6.32
N HIS A 70 9.50 5.93 5.73
CA HIS A 70 9.23 6.56 4.43
C HIS A 70 8.84 8.04 4.55
N GLY A 71 8.69 8.58 5.77
CA GLY A 71 8.40 10.00 6.01
C GLY A 71 6.95 10.32 6.39
N TYR A 72 6.15 9.32 6.76
CA TYR A 72 4.82 9.55 7.31
C TYR A 72 4.86 9.78 8.83
N GLU A 73 4.06 10.73 9.31
CA GLU A 73 3.57 10.76 10.69
C GLU A 73 2.44 9.73 10.81
N VAL A 74 2.62 8.66 11.59
CA VAL A 74 1.58 7.64 11.74
C VAL A 74 0.70 7.98 12.95
N LYS A 75 -0.61 8.06 12.72
CA LYS A 75 -1.62 8.15 13.77
C LYS A 75 -2.38 6.84 13.84
N SER A 76 -2.30 6.15 14.97
CA SER A 76 -3.01 4.90 15.22
C SER A 76 -4.14 5.07 16.24
N LYS A 77 -5.24 4.35 16.01
CA LYS A 77 -6.32 4.15 16.98
C LYS A 77 -6.44 2.66 17.26
N ASP A 78 -6.72 2.31 18.50
CA ASP A 78 -7.05 0.93 18.85
C ASP A 78 -8.42 0.56 18.28
N LEU A 79 -8.53 -0.65 17.73
CA LEU A 79 -9.80 -1.19 17.27
C LEU A 79 -10.79 -1.28 18.43
N GLN A 80 -11.89 -0.53 18.37
CA GLN A 80 -12.91 -0.57 19.41
C GLN A 80 -13.94 -1.64 19.12
N ILE A 81 -14.09 -2.59 20.04
CA ILE A 81 -15.10 -3.65 19.98
C ILE A 81 -16.21 -3.30 20.98
N PHE A 82 -17.39 -2.97 20.48
CA PHE A 82 -18.55 -2.62 21.31
C PHE A 82 -19.25 -3.88 21.84
N LYS A 83 -19.96 -3.72 22.96
CA LYS A 83 -20.85 -4.76 23.52
C LYS A 83 -21.93 -5.09 22.48
N GLY A 84 -21.76 -6.20 21.78
CA GLY A 84 -22.54 -6.58 20.59
C GLY A 84 -21.70 -7.05 19.41
N GLY A 85 -20.37 -6.98 19.49
CA GLY A 85 -19.45 -7.48 18.46
C GLY A 85 -19.24 -6.51 17.29
N MET A 86 -19.91 -5.34 17.30
CA MET A 86 -19.66 -4.27 16.34
C MET A 86 -18.26 -3.71 16.55
N LYS A 87 -17.46 -3.76 15.49
CA LYS A 87 -16.10 -3.22 15.44
C LYS A 87 -16.17 -1.83 14.81
N LYS A 88 -15.74 -0.79 15.53
CA LYS A 88 -15.59 0.56 14.98
C LYS A 88 -14.13 0.96 15.04
N GLY A 89 -13.66 1.54 13.95
CA GLY A 89 -12.26 1.90 13.79
C GLY A 89 -12.08 2.56 12.44
N ASP A 90 -12.80 3.66 12.21
CA ASP A 90 -12.56 4.56 11.09
C ASP A 90 -11.80 5.80 11.57
N TRP A 91 -11.21 6.50 10.61
CA TRP A 91 -10.47 7.73 10.85
C TRP A 91 -11.14 8.97 10.26
N ASP A 92 -12.33 8.84 9.68
CA ASP A 92 -12.96 9.88 8.85
C ASP A 92 -13.08 11.22 9.58
N VAL A 93 -13.56 11.19 10.82
CA VAL A 93 -13.64 12.39 11.67
C VAL A 93 -12.26 12.94 12.00
N GLY A 94 -11.29 12.08 12.32
CA GLY A 94 -9.94 12.51 12.68
C GLY A 94 -9.20 13.14 11.50
N ILE A 95 -9.26 12.50 10.33
CA ILE A 95 -8.74 12.99 9.05
C ILE A 95 -9.36 14.34 8.72
N SER A 96 -10.69 14.46 8.83
CA SER A 96 -11.40 15.70 8.54
C SER A 96 -10.95 16.86 9.44
N ILE A 97 -10.83 16.62 10.75
CA ILE A 97 -10.40 17.64 11.71
C ILE A 97 -8.95 18.07 11.43
N ASP A 98 -8.06 17.12 11.15
CA ASP A 98 -6.66 17.44 10.86
C ASP A 98 -6.51 18.17 9.51
N ALA A 99 -7.28 17.80 8.49
CA ALA A 99 -7.31 18.50 7.22
C ALA A 99 -7.69 19.99 7.40
N ILE A 100 -8.76 20.25 8.14
CA ILE A 100 -9.23 21.62 8.43
C ILE A 100 -8.17 22.41 9.22
N LYS A 101 -7.54 21.78 10.21
CA LYS A 101 -6.46 22.42 11.00
C LYS A 101 -5.26 22.80 10.13
N LEU A 102 -4.89 21.93 9.20
CA LEU A 102 -3.73 22.14 8.34
C LEU A 102 -4.01 23.12 7.20
N ALA A 103 -5.26 23.25 6.76
CA ALA A 103 -5.67 24.03 5.60
C ALA A 103 -5.06 25.44 5.55
N LYS A 104 -5.02 26.15 6.68
CA LYS A 104 -4.46 27.52 6.75
C LYS A 104 -2.98 27.64 6.36
N ASN A 105 -2.23 26.53 6.43
CA ASN A 105 -0.79 26.48 6.19
C ASN A 105 -0.41 25.75 4.91
N LEU A 106 -1.39 25.31 4.13
CA LEU A 106 -1.20 24.51 2.94
C LEU A 106 -1.81 25.20 1.74
N ASP A 107 -1.23 24.95 0.57
CA ASP A 107 -1.81 25.38 -0.71
C ASP A 107 -2.55 24.21 -1.36
N VAL A 108 -2.15 22.97 -1.02
CA VAL A 108 -2.75 21.73 -1.52
C VAL A 108 -2.87 20.71 -0.38
N ILE A 109 -4.03 20.06 -0.29
CA ILE A 109 -4.23 18.84 0.48
C ILE A 109 -4.44 17.68 -0.50
N VAL A 110 -3.61 16.64 -0.38
CA VAL A 110 -3.80 15.38 -1.09
C VAL A 110 -4.49 14.40 -0.15
N LEU A 111 -5.74 14.08 -0.43
CA LEU A 111 -6.51 13.07 0.28
C LEU A 111 -6.33 11.72 -0.43
N VAL A 112 -5.72 10.77 0.26
CA VAL A 112 -5.54 9.40 -0.24
C VAL A 112 -6.62 8.52 0.37
N SER A 113 -7.82 8.61 -0.21
CA SER A 113 -9.00 7.81 0.12
C SER A 113 -9.98 7.84 -1.06
N GLY A 114 -10.73 6.76 -1.27
CA GLY A 114 -11.83 6.69 -2.23
C GLY A 114 -13.21 6.96 -1.61
N ASP A 115 -13.29 7.25 -0.31
CA ASP A 115 -14.55 7.34 0.42
C ASP A 115 -15.34 8.63 0.10
N GLY A 116 -16.59 8.46 -0.36
CA GLY A 116 -17.49 9.56 -0.68
C GLY A 116 -17.88 10.41 0.53
N ASP A 117 -17.73 9.91 1.76
CA ASP A 117 -18.03 10.66 2.97
C ASP A 117 -17.12 11.87 3.18
N TYR A 118 -16.00 11.97 2.43
CA TYR A 118 -15.14 13.15 2.41
C TYR A 118 -15.64 14.29 1.50
N ILE A 119 -16.67 14.11 0.67
CA ILE A 119 -17.17 15.18 -0.23
C ILE A 119 -17.47 16.49 0.53
N PRO A 120 -18.17 16.48 1.69
CA PRO A 120 -18.38 17.70 2.47
C PRO A 120 -17.08 18.34 2.94
N LEU A 121 -16.06 17.54 3.28
CA LEU A 121 -14.74 18.04 3.67
C LEU A 121 -14.05 18.72 2.48
N VAL A 122 -14.04 18.08 1.31
CA VAL A 122 -13.45 18.62 0.07
C VAL A 122 -14.02 20.01 -0.21
N LYS A 123 -15.35 20.12 -0.27
CA LYS A 123 -16.08 21.39 -0.42
C LYS A 123 -15.67 22.41 0.63
N TYR A 124 -15.66 22.00 1.89
CA TYR A 124 -15.36 22.91 3.00
C TYR A 124 -13.95 23.49 2.89
N LEU A 125 -12.95 22.66 2.53
CA LEU A 125 -11.57 23.09 2.34
C LEU A 125 -11.42 24.07 1.17
N GLN A 126 -12.03 23.76 0.03
CA GLN A 126 -12.01 24.61 -1.16
C GLN A 126 -12.70 25.95 -0.90
N TYR A 127 -13.93 25.95 -0.39
CA TYR A 127 -14.72 27.18 -0.23
C TYR A 127 -14.21 28.09 0.89
N ASN A 128 -13.75 27.54 2.02
CA ASN A 128 -13.42 28.37 3.19
C ASN A 128 -11.94 28.72 3.31
N PHE A 129 -11.06 27.93 2.69
CA PHE A 129 -9.61 28.15 2.78
C PHE A 129 -8.95 28.39 1.42
N GLY A 130 -9.66 28.16 0.31
CA GLY A 130 -9.06 28.24 -1.03
C GLY A 130 -7.99 27.18 -1.28
N VAL A 131 -7.94 26.14 -0.45
CA VAL A 131 -6.98 25.04 -0.58
C VAL A 131 -7.43 24.14 -1.71
N ARG A 132 -6.51 23.79 -2.60
CA ARG A 132 -6.78 22.78 -3.64
C ARG A 132 -6.79 21.41 -3.00
N VAL A 133 -7.78 20.60 -3.36
CA VAL A 133 -7.93 19.24 -2.85
C VAL A 133 -7.72 18.24 -3.98
N GLU A 134 -6.60 17.52 -3.92
CA GLU A 134 -6.30 16.43 -4.85
C GLU A 134 -6.72 15.10 -4.20
N VAL A 135 -7.33 14.20 -4.97
CA VAL A 135 -7.68 12.86 -4.49
C VAL A 135 -6.83 11.82 -5.18
N MET A 136 -6.31 10.86 -4.41
CA MET A 136 -5.65 9.67 -4.95
C MET A 136 -6.33 8.41 -4.43
N ALA A 137 -6.84 7.59 -5.32
CA ALA A 137 -7.51 6.34 -4.96
C ALA A 137 -7.46 5.32 -6.11
N PHE A 138 -7.83 4.07 -5.82
CA PHE A 138 -8.14 3.09 -6.86
C PHE A 138 -9.53 3.41 -7.41
N VAL A 139 -9.62 3.76 -8.69
CA VAL A 139 -10.85 4.29 -9.31
C VAL A 139 -12.05 3.35 -9.15
N GLU A 140 -11.81 2.04 -9.16
CA GLU A 140 -12.82 0.99 -9.05
C GLU A 140 -13.49 0.92 -7.67
N SER A 141 -12.89 1.54 -6.66
CA SER A 141 -13.44 1.66 -5.31
C SER A 141 -13.71 3.10 -4.88
N CYS A 142 -13.49 4.06 -5.77
CA CYS A 142 -13.62 5.48 -5.46
C CYS A 142 -15.04 5.98 -5.79
N SER A 143 -15.60 6.82 -4.93
CA SER A 143 -16.85 7.53 -5.24
C SER A 143 -16.67 8.41 -6.47
N SER A 144 -17.53 8.24 -7.48
CA SER A 144 -17.50 9.08 -8.69
C SER A 144 -17.74 10.55 -8.36
N GLN A 145 -18.62 10.82 -7.39
CA GLN A 145 -18.89 12.19 -6.92
C GLN A 145 -17.68 12.81 -6.23
N LEU A 146 -16.86 12.01 -5.53
CA LEU A 146 -15.62 12.50 -4.93
C LEU A 146 -14.60 12.87 -6.01
N ILE A 147 -14.51 12.06 -7.08
CA ILE A 147 -13.64 12.36 -8.24
C ILE A 147 -14.07 13.67 -8.89
N GLU A 148 -15.38 13.87 -9.09
CA GLU A 148 -15.93 15.08 -9.70
C GLU A 148 -15.71 16.33 -8.84
N GLU A 149 -15.75 16.20 -7.52
CA GLU A 149 -15.57 17.34 -6.59
C GLU A 149 -14.09 17.72 -6.38
N ALA A 150 -13.17 16.78 -6.57
CA ALA A 150 -11.74 17.01 -6.40
C ALA A 150 -11.17 17.96 -7.49
N ASP A 151 -10.18 18.77 -7.12
CA ASP A 151 -9.47 19.65 -8.05
C ASP A 151 -8.58 18.88 -9.05
N ASP A 152 -8.09 17.70 -8.64
CA ASP A 152 -7.29 16.79 -9.46
C ASP A 152 -7.48 15.37 -8.91
N PHE A 153 -7.54 14.37 -9.78
CA PHE A 153 -7.63 12.97 -9.38
C PHE A 153 -6.46 12.17 -9.95
N THR A 154 -5.80 11.38 -9.10
CA THR A 154 -4.79 10.41 -9.53
C THR A 154 -5.29 8.99 -9.34
N ASN A 155 -5.49 8.28 -10.45
CA ASN A 155 -5.86 6.88 -10.43
C ASN A 155 -4.68 5.99 -10.03
N LEU A 156 -4.76 5.36 -8.87
CA LEU A 156 -3.72 4.45 -8.37
C LEU A 156 -3.72 3.10 -9.10
N SER A 157 -4.80 2.76 -9.79
CA SER A 157 -4.96 1.48 -10.50
C SER A 157 -4.12 1.41 -11.79
N GLU A 158 -3.80 2.55 -12.39
CA GLU A 158 -3.06 2.63 -13.67
C GLU A 158 -1.56 2.35 -13.53
N GLY A 159 -1.01 2.42 -12.32
CA GLY A 159 0.44 2.33 -12.10
C GLY A 159 0.83 1.11 -11.27
N ASP A 160 1.55 0.16 -11.87
CA ASP A 160 2.13 -0.98 -11.14
C ASP A 160 3.04 -0.55 -9.97
N LYS A 161 3.61 0.67 -10.04
CA LYS A 161 4.45 1.26 -8.99
C LYS A 161 3.71 1.46 -7.66
N PHE A 162 2.39 1.59 -7.68
CA PHE A 162 1.55 1.78 -6.49
C PHE A 162 1.26 0.48 -5.75
N PHE A 163 1.70 -0.65 -6.29
CA PHE A 163 1.68 -1.94 -5.61
C PHE A 163 3.07 -2.35 -5.16
N VAL A 164 3.15 -3.04 -4.02
CA VAL A 164 4.38 -3.70 -3.58
C VAL A 164 4.67 -4.82 -4.57
N LYS A 165 5.85 -4.79 -5.19
CA LYS A 165 6.28 -5.88 -6.09
C LYS A 165 6.45 -7.15 -5.28
N ASP A 166 5.83 -8.23 -5.74
CA ASP A 166 6.09 -9.56 -5.21
C ASP A 166 7.55 -9.91 -5.50
N THR A 167 8.40 -9.81 -4.49
CA THR A 167 9.72 -10.43 -4.57
C THR A 167 9.48 -11.93 -4.50
N PRO A 168 9.96 -12.73 -5.47
CA PRO A 168 9.83 -14.18 -5.35
C PRO A 168 10.50 -14.58 -4.05
N ARG A 169 9.69 -15.06 -3.08
CA ARG A 169 10.22 -15.67 -1.86
C ARG A 169 11.21 -16.72 -2.34
N LYS A 170 12.50 -16.57 -2.02
CA LYS A 170 13.46 -17.67 -2.13
C LYS A 170 12.79 -18.84 -1.40
N ARG A 171 12.35 -19.86 -2.13
CA ARG A 171 11.90 -21.12 -1.56
C ARG A 171 13.07 -21.60 -0.70
N THR A 172 12.98 -21.41 0.62
CA THR A 172 13.83 -22.13 1.54
C THR A 172 13.52 -23.60 1.26
N LEU A 173 14.45 -24.30 0.62
CA LEU A 173 14.39 -25.74 0.49
C LEU A 173 14.25 -26.28 1.91
N LYS A 174 13.03 -26.64 2.31
CA LYS A 174 12.81 -27.45 3.51
C LYS A 174 13.69 -28.67 3.33
N GLY A 175 14.69 -28.82 4.22
CA GLY A 175 15.60 -29.93 4.21
C GLY A 175 14.80 -31.22 4.10
N LYS A 176 15.08 -32.00 3.05
CA LYS A 176 14.57 -33.37 2.96
C LYS A 176 15.02 -34.10 4.22
N THR A 177 14.07 -34.57 5.01
CA THR A 177 14.32 -35.54 6.08
C THR A 177 15.08 -36.73 5.51
N SER A 178 16.00 -37.26 6.32
CA SER A 178 17.01 -38.27 5.99
C SER A 178 16.47 -39.65 5.59
N SER A 179 15.16 -39.84 5.38
CA SER A 179 14.56 -41.16 5.16
C SER A 179 14.30 -41.54 3.69
N GLN A 180 14.60 -40.69 2.71
CA GLN A 180 14.35 -41.00 1.28
C GLN A 180 15.61 -41.14 0.40
N LYS A 181 16.83 -41.13 0.96
CA LYS A 181 18.08 -41.34 0.19
C LYS A 181 18.44 -42.81 -0.08
N ALA A 182 17.69 -43.78 0.46
CA ALA A 182 18.09 -45.19 0.44
C ALA A 182 17.63 -46.02 -0.79
N SER A 183 16.79 -45.50 -1.69
CA SER A 183 16.24 -46.30 -2.80
C SER A 183 16.89 -46.08 -4.17
N LEU A 184 17.85 -45.14 -4.32
CA LEU A 184 18.42 -44.82 -5.63
C LEU A 184 19.81 -45.42 -5.93
N ASN A 185 20.49 -46.05 -4.96
CA ASN A 185 21.89 -46.48 -5.12
C ASN A 185 22.10 -47.99 -5.42
N LYS A 186 21.07 -48.71 -5.90
CA LYS A 186 21.16 -50.17 -6.15
C LYS A 186 21.24 -50.60 -7.63
N LYS A 187 21.42 -49.68 -8.58
CA LYS A 187 21.43 -50.02 -10.01
C LYS A 187 22.59 -49.43 -10.81
N ILE A 188 23.84 -49.58 -10.38
CA ILE A 188 24.97 -49.55 -11.32
C ILE A 188 26.06 -50.52 -10.82
N LYS A 189 26.16 -51.71 -11.45
CA LYS A 189 27.38 -52.54 -11.46
C LYS A 189 28.00 -52.42 -12.85
N PRO A 190 29.33 -52.24 -12.98
CA PRO A 190 29.98 -52.25 -14.29
C PRO A 190 30.23 -53.70 -14.74
N ALA A 191 29.87 -54.02 -15.98
CA ALA A 191 30.27 -55.27 -16.62
C ALA A 191 31.63 -55.07 -17.33
N VAL A 192 32.56 -55.97 -17.01
CA VAL A 192 33.95 -56.00 -17.44
C VAL A 192 34.06 -56.48 -18.90
N THR A 193 35.03 -55.90 -19.60
CA THR A 193 35.53 -56.20 -20.95
C THR A 193 35.96 -57.65 -21.18
N SER A 194 35.74 -58.18 -22.39
CA SER A 194 36.49 -59.31 -22.95
C SER A 194 36.64 -59.19 -24.47
N LYS A 195 37.90 -59.27 -24.92
CA LYS A 195 38.40 -59.20 -26.31
C LYS A 195 38.12 -60.49 -27.10
N ARG A 196 38.05 -60.37 -28.45
CA ARG A 196 38.67 -61.23 -29.50
C ARG A 196 38.07 -60.82 -30.87
N THR A 197 38.80 -60.18 -31.77
CA THR A 197 39.72 -60.74 -32.78
C THR A 197 39.09 -61.82 -33.68
N VAL A 198 38.76 -61.47 -34.94
CA VAL A 198 39.06 -62.26 -36.15
C VAL A 198 39.25 -61.29 -37.34
N ARG A 199 40.03 -61.70 -38.33
CA ARG A 199 40.86 -60.99 -39.30
C ARG A 199 40.49 -61.47 -40.72
N MET A 200 40.65 -60.59 -41.74
CA MET A 200 40.80 -60.85 -43.20
C MET A 200 39.64 -61.60 -43.91
N LEU A 201 39.25 -61.29 -45.15
CA LEU A 201 39.90 -60.68 -46.32
C LEU A 201 39.03 -59.58 -46.94
#